data_AF-A0A939ZGN9-F1
#
_entry.id   AF-A0A939ZGN9-F1
#
_cell.length_a   1.000
_cell.length_b   1.000
_cell.length_c   1.000
_cell.angle_alpha   90.00
_cell.angle_beta   90.00
_cell.angle_gamma   90.00
#
_symmetry.space_group_name_H-M   'P 1'
#
loop_
_entity.id
_entity.type
_entity.pdbx_description
1 polymer ?
#
loop_
_entity_poly.entity_id
_entity_poly.type
_entity_poly.pdbx_seq_one_letter_code
_entity_poly.pdbx_strand_id
1 'polypeptide(L)'
;MKDGQFNNYDVFHAFLVQGADYDGYFEMPKVKTSDKLPCKVVTFSKAMSKAFSDYDCWVVFYEHDKYFERLWNNPKQYLNKLKKFKGVISPDFSLYRNMPLPMQIWNTYRGRALAVWLQRSGIEVIPNVRFNDERTYEFCFNGIEKNKTVSVGTHGCIKSNIDRNFF
;
A
#
# COMPACT_ATOMS: atom_id res chain seq x y z
N MET A 1 5.19 3.37 22.61
CA MET A 1 4.48 2.27 23.30
C MET A 1 5.51 1.21 23.65
N LYS A 2 5.49 0.67 24.88
CA LYS A 2 6.43 -0.36 25.34
C LYS A 2 6.31 -1.62 24.48
N ASP A 3 7.44 -2.28 24.21
CA ASP A 3 7.57 -3.53 23.46
C ASP A 3 6.72 -4.66 24.08
N GLY A 4 5.45 -4.71 23.68
CA GLY A 4 4.59 -5.86 23.89
C GLY A 4 4.90 -6.89 22.81
N GLN A 5 5.58 -7.96 23.18
CA GLN A 5 5.78 -9.13 22.32
C GLN A 5 4.40 -9.65 21.88
N PHE A 6 4.00 -9.37 20.63
CA PHE A 6 2.77 -9.93 20.08
C PHE A 6 2.97 -11.44 19.93
N ASN A 7 2.27 -12.17 20.80
CA ASN A 7 2.20 -13.63 20.89
C ASN A 7 1.75 -14.25 19.55
N ASN A 8 1.78 -15.58 19.42
CA ASN A 8 1.39 -16.40 18.24
C ASN A 8 -0.03 -16.18 17.65
N TYR A 9 -0.75 -15.13 18.07
CA TYR A 9 -2.11 -14.76 17.68
C TYR A 9 -2.18 -13.30 17.22
N ASP A 10 -1.22 -12.83 16.41
CA ASP A 10 -1.27 -11.48 15.85
C ASP A 10 -2.34 -11.36 14.75
N VAL A 11 -3.60 -11.29 15.17
CA VAL A 11 -4.77 -11.14 14.30
C VAL A 11 -4.72 -9.78 13.56
N PHE A 12 -4.12 -8.77 14.17
CA PHE A 12 -4.09 -7.40 13.66
C PHE A 12 -2.90 -7.09 12.77
N HIS A 13 -1.97 -8.05 12.60
CA HIS A 13 -0.69 -7.83 11.92
C HIS A 13 0.10 -6.66 12.52
N ALA A 14 0.04 -6.51 13.84
CA ALA A 14 0.72 -5.45 14.60
C ALA A 14 2.23 -5.41 14.33
N PHE A 15 2.86 -6.55 13.99
CA PHE A 15 4.26 -6.56 13.58
C PHE A 15 4.55 -5.68 12.35
N LEU A 16 3.57 -5.39 11.49
CA LEU A 16 3.76 -4.51 10.32
C LEU A 16 4.12 -3.09 10.77
N VAL A 17 3.47 -2.59 11.81
CA VAL A 17 3.61 -1.21 12.30
C VAL A 17 4.46 -1.07 13.55
N GLN A 18 5.23 -2.10 13.92
CA GLN A 18 6.13 -2.04 15.09
C GLN A 18 7.13 -0.87 14.97
N GLY A 19 7.04 0.11 15.87
CA GLY A 19 7.89 1.31 15.84
C GLY A 19 7.57 2.28 14.71
N ALA A 20 6.37 2.21 14.12
CA ALA A 20 5.88 3.21 13.19
C ALA A 20 5.46 4.49 13.94
N ASP A 21 5.65 5.63 13.29
CA ASP A 21 4.98 6.87 13.66
C ASP A 21 3.62 6.96 12.95
N TYR A 22 2.72 7.80 13.46
CA TYR A 22 1.37 7.96 12.95
C TYR A 22 1.05 9.42 12.67
N ASP A 23 0.08 9.67 11.80
CA ASP A 23 -0.33 10.99 11.36
C ASP A 23 -1.85 11.13 11.20
N GLY A 24 -2.34 12.35 11.41
CA GLY A 24 -3.75 12.71 11.27
C GLY A 24 -4.67 12.11 12.33
N TYR A 25 -5.96 12.43 12.23
CA TYR A 25 -6.99 12.02 13.20
C TYR A 25 -7.17 10.49 13.25
N PHE A 26 -6.99 9.82 12.10
CA PHE A 26 -7.17 8.38 11.98
C PHE A 26 -5.89 7.57 12.24
N GLU A 27 -4.83 8.22 12.71
CA GLU A 27 -3.54 7.60 13.03
C GLU A 27 -3.01 6.71 11.89
N MET A 28 -2.88 7.30 10.69
CA MET A 28 -2.32 6.58 9.54
C MET A 28 -0.82 6.38 9.71
N PRO A 29 -0.27 5.16 9.50
CA PRO A 29 1.16 4.91 9.59
C PRO A 29 1.95 5.82 8.63
N LYS A 30 2.98 6.48 9.16
CA LYS A 30 3.86 7.38 8.38
C LYS A 30 4.78 6.58 7.47
N VAL A 31 4.66 6.82 6.17
CA VAL A 31 5.46 6.21 5.11
C VAL A 31 6.51 7.24 4.67
N LYS A 32 7.79 6.86 4.77
CA LYS A 32 8.87 7.63 4.14
C LYS A 32 8.76 7.44 2.64
N THR A 33 9.11 8.42 1.81
CA THR A 33 8.81 8.29 0.38
C THR A 33 10.06 8.40 -0.48
N SER A 34 10.16 7.53 -1.49
CA SER A 34 11.20 7.64 -2.52
C SER A 34 11.06 8.92 -3.34
N ASP A 35 12.17 9.50 -3.77
CA ASP A 35 12.18 10.55 -4.81
C ASP A 35 12.28 9.96 -6.23
N LYS A 36 12.39 8.63 -6.36
CA LYS A 36 12.56 7.95 -7.64
C LYS A 36 11.27 7.91 -8.44
N LEU A 37 11.40 7.85 -9.76
CA LEU A 37 10.31 7.58 -10.68
C LEU A 37 10.51 6.22 -11.35
N PRO A 38 9.52 5.31 -11.33
CA PRO A 38 9.64 4.00 -11.95
C PRO A 38 9.52 4.09 -13.48
N CYS A 39 10.54 3.66 -14.21
CA CYS A 39 10.49 3.57 -15.67
C CYS A 39 9.70 2.35 -16.18
N LYS A 40 9.62 1.29 -15.35
CA LYS A 40 8.97 0.03 -15.68
C LYS A 40 8.29 -0.56 -14.45
N VAL A 41 7.06 -1.04 -14.65
CA VAL A 41 6.23 -1.62 -13.58
C VAL A 41 5.73 -3.01 -13.94
N VAL A 42 5.47 -3.83 -12.94
CA VAL A 42 4.88 -5.16 -13.05
C VAL A 42 3.87 -5.39 -11.93
N THR A 43 2.72 -6.01 -12.23
CA THR A 43 1.75 -6.37 -11.20
C THR A 43 2.30 -7.42 -10.24
N PHE A 44 1.90 -7.35 -8.97
CA PHE A 44 2.32 -8.28 -7.93
C PHE A 44 2.11 -9.74 -8.34
N SER A 45 0.97 -10.09 -8.93
CA SER A 45 0.73 -11.47 -9.39
C SER A 45 1.75 -11.96 -10.41
N LYS A 46 2.06 -11.14 -11.41
CA LYS A 46 3.03 -11.48 -12.44
C LYS A 46 4.44 -11.56 -11.84
N ALA A 47 4.80 -10.59 -11.00
CA ALA A 47 6.07 -10.55 -10.28
C ALA A 47 6.28 -11.78 -9.39
N MET A 48 5.22 -12.30 -8.75
CA MET A 48 5.31 -13.47 -7.87
C MET A 48 5.28 -14.82 -8.60
N SER A 49 4.98 -14.85 -9.90
CA SER A 49 5.01 -16.10 -10.68
C SER A 49 6.41 -16.72 -10.75
N LYS A 50 6.50 -18.06 -10.79
CA LYS A 50 7.80 -18.77 -10.82
C LYS A 50 8.64 -18.45 -12.07
N ALA A 51 7.98 -18.19 -13.20
CA ALA A 51 8.63 -17.88 -14.47
C ALA A 51 9.17 -16.45 -14.57
N PHE A 52 8.80 -15.56 -13.63
CA PHE A 52 9.21 -14.16 -13.69
C PHE A 52 10.64 -13.98 -13.16
N SER A 53 11.51 -13.41 -14.00
CA SER A 53 12.95 -13.24 -13.74
C SER A 53 13.47 -11.82 -14.01
N ASP A 54 12.61 -10.88 -14.40
CA ASP A 54 12.99 -9.50 -14.75
C ASP A 54 12.86 -8.57 -13.54
N TYR A 55 13.94 -8.42 -12.79
CA TYR A 55 13.95 -7.63 -11.55
C TYR A 55 14.26 -6.13 -11.76
N ASP A 56 14.50 -5.69 -13.00
CA ASP A 56 14.74 -4.28 -13.32
C ASP A 56 13.43 -3.51 -13.53
N CYS A 57 12.52 -3.65 -12.57
CA CYS A 57 11.22 -3.01 -12.57
C CYS A 57 10.69 -2.83 -11.14
N TRP A 58 9.61 -2.07 -11.02
CA TRP A 58 8.89 -1.85 -9.77
C TRP A 58 7.65 -2.73 -9.68
N VAL A 59 7.37 -3.25 -8.50
CA VAL A 59 6.13 -4.01 -8.26
C VAL A 59 4.99 -3.06 -7.92
N VAL A 60 3.84 -3.25 -8.56
CA VAL A 60 2.62 -2.47 -8.34
C VAL A 60 1.44 -3.38 -8.02
N PHE A 61 0.40 -2.82 -7.41
CA PHE A 61 -0.81 -3.55 -6.98
C PHE A 61 -2.06 -3.10 -7.74
N TYR A 62 -1.90 -2.55 -8.94
CA TYR A 62 -3.00 -2.16 -9.83
C TYR A 62 -3.65 -3.39 -10.48
N GLU A 63 -4.24 -4.23 -9.63
CA GLU A 63 -4.98 -5.44 -9.95
C GLU A 63 -6.07 -5.67 -8.89
N HIS A 64 -6.93 -6.67 -9.05
CA HIS A 64 -7.97 -6.94 -8.05
C HIS A 64 -7.38 -7.41 -6.71
N ASP A 65 -7.90 -6.88 -5.59
CA ASP A 65 -7.47 -7.19 -4.22
C ASP A 65 -7.27 -8.69 -3.95
N LYS A 66 -8.16 -9.54 -4.47
CA LYS A 66 -8.08 -11.01 -4.32
C LYS A 66 -6.72 -11.60 -4.71
N TYR A 67 -5.97 -10.95 -5.59
CA TYR A 67 -4.68 -11.41 -6.09
C TYR A 67 -3.50 -11.05 -5.19
N PHE A 68 -3.63 -9.99 -4.39
CA PHE A 68 -2.58 -9.51 -3.48
C PHE A 68 -2.98 -9.54 -2.00
N GLU A 69 -4.21 -9.90 -1.64
CA GLU A 69 -4.62 -10.19 -0.25
C GLU A 69 -3.68 -11.20 0.42
N ARG A 70 -3.12 -12.14 -0.36
CA ARG A 70 -2.09 -13.06 0.13
C ARG A 70 -0.84 -12.36 0.67
N LEU A 71 -0.50 -11.16 0.21
CA LEU A 71 0.57 -10.34 0.77
C LEU A 71 0.20 -9.85 2.17
N TRP A 72 -1.04 -9.39 2.39
CA TRP A 72 -1.50 -9.00 3.73
C TRP A 72 -1.47 -10.19 4.69
N ASN A 73 -2.00 -11.34 4.27
CA ASN A 73 -2.10 -12.53 5.10
C ASN A 73 -0.76 -13.21 5.42
N ASN A 74 0.23 -13.13 4.52
CA ASN A 74 1.54 -13.73 4.74
C ASN A 74 2.69 -12.92 4.11
N PRO A 75 2.96 -11.70 4.62
CA PRO A 75 3.87 -10.77 3.96
C PRO A 75 5.32 -11.27 3.97
N LYS A 76 5.73 -11.96 5.04
CA LYS A 76 7.07 -12.54 5.21
C LYS A 76 7.43 -13.50 4.07
N GLN A 77 6.46 -14.25 3.55
CA GLN A 77 6.67 -15.19 2.44
C GLN A 77 7.16 -14.51 1.15
N TYR A 78 6.72 -13.27 0.89
CA TYR A 78 7.02 -12.55 -0.35
C TYR A 78 8.26 -11.65 -0.26
N LEU A 79 8.73 -11.38 0.96
CA LEU A 79 9.77 -10.39 1.23
C LEU A 79 11.05 -10.63 0.43
N ASN A 80 11.57 -11.86 0.45
CA ASN A 80 12.82 -12.21 -0.22
C ASN A 80 12.76 -12.00 -1.74
N LYS A 81 11.58 -12.18 -2.35
CA LYS A 81 11.41 -11.93 -3.77
C LYS A 81 11.23 -10.44 -4.05
N LEU A 82 10.43 -9.74 -3.25
CA LEU A 82 10.22 -8.30 -3.36
C LEU A 82 11.52 -7.50 -3.25
N LYS A 83 12.46 -7.92 -2.39
CA LYS A 83 13.79 -7.31 -2.25
C LYS A 83 14.66 -7.32 -3.51
N LYS A 84 14.34 -8.18 -4.49
CA LYS A 84 15.11 -8.26 -5.74
C LYS A 84 14.76 -7.13 -6.71
N PHE A 85 13.55 -6.57 -6.61
CA PHE A 85 13.04 -5.52 -7.50
C PHE A 85 13.64 -4.15 -7.16
N LYS A 86 13.53 -3.19 -8.09
CA LYS A 86 14.01 -1.81 -7.86
C LYS A 86 13.24 -1.08 -6.77
N GLY A 87 12.00 -1.49 -6.52
CA GLY A 87 11.13 -0.95 -5.49
C GLY A 87 9.70 -1.45 -5.62
N VAL A 88 8.85 -0.96 -4.74
CA VAL A 88 7.44 -1.30 -4.67
C VAL A 88 6.61 -0.02 -4.60
N ILE A 89 5.59 0.09 -5.43
CA ILE A 89 4.50 1.05 -5.18
C ILE A 89 3.57 0.39 -4.18
N SER A 90 3.25 1.05 -3.06
CA SER A 90 2.56 0.41 -1.93
C SER A 90 1.23 -0.24 -2.35
N PRO A 91 0.76 -1.28 -1.64
CA PRO A 91 -0.54 -1.90 -1.90
C PRO A 91 -1.69 -0.90 -1.97
N ASP A 92 -2.55 -1.09 -2.97
CA ASP A 92 -3.69 -0.23 -3.31
C ASP A 92 -5.01 -0.98 -3.10
N PHE A 93 -5.41 -1.16 -1.83
CA PHE A 93 -6.68 -1.81 -1.50
C PHE A 93 -7.87 -0.99 -2.03
N SER A 94 -8.89 -1.69 -2.51
CA SER A 94 -10.03 -1.09 -3.17
C SER A 94 -10.87 -0.21 -2.23
N LEU A 95 -11.24 0.99 -2.68
CA LEU A 95 -12.21 1.86 -2.03
C LEU A 95 -13.45 1.95 -2.92
N TYR A 96 -14.63 1.58 -2.40
CA TYR A 96 -15.90 1.70 -3.14
C TYR A 96 -16.77 2.79 -2.52
N ARG A 97 -17.55 3.53 -3.33
CA ARG A 97 -18.39 4.64 -2.83
C ARG A 97 -19.46 4.19 -1.84
N ASN A 98 -20.04 3.04 -2.11
CA ASN A 98 -21.04 2.39 -1.24
C ASN A 98 -20.41 1.68 -0.04
N MET A 99 -19.09 1.68 0.10
CA MET A 99 -18.41 1.13 1.27
C MET A 99 -18.56 2.09 2.47
N PRO A 100 -18.89 1.58 3.66
CA PRO A 100 -18.87 2.38 4.89
C PRO A 100 -17.50 3.02 5.12
N LEU A 101 -17.48 4.26 5.63
CA LEU A 101 -16.25 5.00 5.91
C LEU A 101 -15.22 4.22 6.75
N PRO A 102 -15.60 3.45 7.79
CA PRO A 102 -14.64 2.64 8.55
C PRO A 102 -13.87 1.63 7.70
N MET A 103 -14.52 1.04 6.69
CA MET A 103 -13.87 0.08 5.78
C MET A 103 -12.93 0.79 4.80
N GLN A 104 -13.26 2.02 4.40
CA GLN A 104 -12.37 2.83 3.56
C GLN A 104 -11.10 3.21 4.32
N ILE A 105 -11.25 3.69 5.56
CA ILE A 105 -10.14 3.98 6.48
C ILE A 105 -9.29 2.71 6.69
N TRP A 106 -9.92 1.57 6.97
CA TRP A 106 -9.23 0.31 7.17
C TRP A 106 -8.40 -0.10 5.94
N ASN A 107 -8.94 0.02 4.73
CA ASN A 107 -8.21 -0.33 3.51
C ASN A 107 -7.01 0.58 3.26
N THR A 108 -7.14 1.88 3.52
CA THR A 108 -6.01 2.81 3.46
C THR A 108 -4.96 2.47 4.52
N TYR A 109 -5.38 2.18 5.76
CA TYR A 109 -4.49 1.76 6.84
C TYR A 109 -3.68 0.51 6.46
N ARG A 110 -4.34 -0.53 5.91
CA ARG A 110 -3.66 -1.77 5.50
C ARG A 110 -2.56 -1.52 4.46
N GLY A 111 -2.83 -0.66 3.48
CA GLY A 111 -1.84 -0.24 2.49
C GLY A 111 -0.64 0.45 3.13
N ARG A 112 -0.87 1.39 4.06
CA ARG A 112 0.17 2.12 4.79
C ARG A 112 0.98 1.19 5.72
N ALA A 113 0.32 0.28 6.43
CA ALA A 113 0.98 -0.68 7.31
C ALA A 113 1.95 -1.59 6.54
N LEU A 114 1.52 -2.13 5.39
CA LEU A 114 2.41 -2.88 4.51
C LEU A 114 3.55 -2.02 3.96
N ALA A 115 3.28 -0.78 3.58
CA ALA A 115 4.31 0.16 3.11
C ALA A 115 5.41 0.36 4.16
N VAL A 116 5.04 0.73 5.39
CA VAL A 116 5.99 0.92 6.50
C VAL A 116 6.81 -0.34 6.75
N TRP A 117 6.17 -1.50 6.76
CA TRP A 117 6.87 -2.76 6.98
C TRP A 117 7.85 -3.11 5.86
N LEU A 118 7.47 -2.89 4.60
CA LEU A 118 8.36 -3.10 3.44
C LEU A 118 9.57 -2.17 3.51
N GLN A 119 9.36 -0.90 3.89
CA GLN A 119 10.45 0.06 4.07
C GLN A 119 11.40 -0.32 5.19
N ARG A 120 10.87 -0.68 6.37
CA ARG A 120 11.67 -1.17 7.49
C ARG A 120 12.44 -2.44 7.12
N SER A 121 11.92 -3.20 6.17
CA SER A 121 12.58 -4.39 5.65
C SER A 121 13.64 -4.11 4.58
N GLY A 122 13.88 -2.85 4.22
CA GLY A 122 14.92 -2.42 3.27
C GLY A 122 14.46 -2.36 1.81
N ILE A 123 13.15 -2.27 1.55
CA ILE A 123 12.60 -2.10 0.20
C ILE A 123 12.33 -0.62 -0.04
N GLU A 124 12.71 -0.13 -1.23
CA GLU A 124 12.33 1.21 -1.70
C GLU A 124 10.82 1.26 -1.96
N VAL A 125 10.13 2.26 -1.39
CA VAL A 125 8.67 2.38 -1.49
C VAL A 125 8.26 3.75 -2.01
N ILE A 126 7.35 3.74 -2.98
CA ILE A 126 6.54 4.89 -3.38
C ILE A 126 5.12 4.62 -2.84
N PRO A 127 4.54 5.48 -2.00
CA PRO A 127 3.19 5.27 -1.53
C PRO A 127 2.19 5.49 -2.67
N ASN A 128 1.23 4.59 -2.78
CA ASN A 128 0.03 4.83 -3.55
C ASN A 128 -0.95 5.69 -2.75
N VAL A 129 -1.54 6.68 -3.40
CA VAL A 129 -2.65 7.47 -2.91
C VAL A 129 -3.88 7.10 -3.70
N ARG A 130 -4.92 6.66 -2.98
CA ARG A 130 -6.25 6.46 -3.54
C ARG A 130 -7.24 7.31 -2.77
N PHE A 131 -8.12 7.95 -3.51
CA PHE A 131 -9.29 8.66 -3.03
C PHE A 131 -10.49 8.21 -3.87
N ASN A 132 -11.70 8.45 -3.37
CA ASN A 132 -12.92 7.95 -4.00
C ASN A 132 -14.06 8.97 -3.93
N ASP A 133 -14.39 9.45 -2.73
CA ASP A 133 -15.31 10.58 -2.53
C ASP A 133 -14.74 11.57 -1.50
N GLU A 134 -15.43 12.69 -1.28
CA GLU A 134 -14.98 13.78 -0.40
C GLU A 134 -14.57 13.29 1.01
N ARG A 135 -15.19 12.21 1.51
CA ARG A 135 -14.86 11.65 2.83
C ARG A 135 -13.43 11.10 2.88
N THR A 136 -12.86 10.72 1.74
CA THR A 136 -11.50 10.18 1.65
C THR A 136 -10.42 11.25 1.64
N TYR A 137 -10.77 12.50 1.30
CA TYR A 137 -9.80 13.60 1.23
C TYR A 137 -9.19 13.93 2.59
N GLU A 138 -9.94 13.69 3.66
CA GLU A 138 -9.50 13.87 5.05
C GLU A 138 -8.27 13.00 5.41
N PHE A 139 -8.13 11.83 4.79
CA PHE A 139 -7.13 10.84 5.21
C PHE A 139 -6.25 10.26 4.10
N CYS A 140 -6.55 10.47 2.82
CA CYS A 140 -5.83 9.82 1.72
C CYS A 140 -4.31 10.16 1.69
N PHE A 141 -3.95 11.37 2.14
CA PHE A 141 -2.57 11.84 2.30
C PHE A 141 -2.03 11.77 3.73
N ASN A 142 -2.84 11.42 4.73
CA ASN A 142 -2.33 11.28 6.10
C ASN A 142 -1.21 10.23 6.13
N GLY A 143 -0.11 10.58 6.77
CA GLY A 143 1.06 9.70 6.89
C GLY A 143 1.95 9.68 5.64
N ILE A 144 1.66 10.44 4.59
CA ILE A 144 2.56 10.58 3.44
C ILE A 144 3.46 11.80 3.61
N GLU A 145 4.75 11.59 3.37
CA GLU A 145 5.75 12.66 3.35
C GLU A 145 5.46 13.70 2.25
N LYS A 146 5.48 14.98 2.63
CA LYS A 146 5.23 16.11 1.71
C LYS A 146 6.39 16.30 0.74
N ASN A 147 6.10 16.83 -0.46
CA ASN A 147 7.09 17.14 -1.51
C ASN A 147 7.88 15.91 -2.00
N LYS A 148 7.24 14.74 -2.01
CA LYS A 148 7.81 13.47 -2.44
C LYS A 148 6.96 12.84 -3.54
N THR A 149 7.52 11.83 -4.22
CA THR A 149 6.81 11.10 -5.27
C THR A 149 5.69 10.23 -4.69
N VAL A 150 4.46 10.48 -5.10
CA VAL A 150 3.33 9.57 -4.85
C VAL A 150 2.90 8.92 -6.16
N SER A 151 2.30 7.73 -6.08
CA SER A 151 1.60 7.14 -7.20
C SER A 151 0.10 7.24 -7.00
N VAL A 152 -0.64 7.43 -8.09
CA VAL A 152 -2.10 7.47 -8.07
C VAL A 152 -2.60 6.47 -9.09
N GLY A 153 -3.26 5.40 -8.63
CA GLY A 153 -3.86 4.40 -9.48
C GLY A 153 -5.20 4.86 -10.06
N THR A 154 -5.34 4.86 -11.38
CA THR A 154 -6.63 5.11 -12.06
C THR A 154 -7.49 3.84 -12.20
N HIS A 155 -6.93 2.69 -11.81
CA HIS A 155 -7.57 1.39 -12.00
C HIS A 155 -8.88 1.31 -11.20
N GLY A 156 -10.01 1.17 -11.89
CA GLY A 156 -11.34 1.10 -11.29
C GLY A 156 -12.00 2.46 -11.01
N CYS A 157 -11.28 3.58 -11.15
CA CYS A 157 -11.75 4.92 -10.80
C CYS A 157 -12.18 5.78 -12.00
N ILE A 158 -12.17 5.25 -13.23
CA ILE A 158 -12.50 6.02 -14.45
C ILE A 158 -13.54 5.29 -15.34
N LYS A 159 -14.23 4.27 -14.79
CA LYS A 159 -15.13 3.43 -15.61
C LYS A 159 -16.44 4.13 -15.99
N SER A 160 -17.05 4.91 -15.10
CA SER A 160 -18.28 5.66 -15.39
C SER A 160 -18.03 7.16 -15.57
N ASN A 161 -18.98 7.86 -16.20
CA ASN A 161 -18.96 9.33 -16.32
C ASN A 161 -18.97 10.01 -14.93
N ILE A 162 -19.64 9.41 -13.96
CA ILE A 162 -19.64 9.90 -12.58
C ILE A 162 -18.26 9.69 -11.96
N ASP A 163 -17.56 8.57 -12.22
CA ASP A 163 -16.18 8.34 -11.73
C ASP A 163 -15.18 9.37 -12.23
N ARG A 164 -15.34 9.84 -13.48
CA ARG A 164 -14.49 10.89 -14.05
C ARG A 164 -14.60 12.24 -13.34
N ASN A 165 -15.76 12.58 -12.79
CA ASN A 165 -15.95 13.87 -12.12
C ASN A 165 -15.25 13.96 -10.75
N PHE A 166 -14.85 12.82 -10.18
CA PHE A 166 -14.17 12.75 -8.87
C PHE A 166 -12.67 12.47 -8.99
N PHE A 167 -12.15 12.32 -10.22
CA PHE A 167 -10.74 12.02 -10.49
C PHE A 167 -10.00 13.23 -11.09
#